data_AF-I6NHL8-F1
#
_entry.id   AF-I6NHL8-F1
#
_cell.length_a   1.000
_cell.length_b   1.000
_cell.length_c   1.000
_cell.angle_alpha   90.00
_cell.angle_beta   90.00
_cell.angle_gamma   90.00
#
_symmetry.space_group_name_H-M   'P 1'
#
loop_
_entity.id
_entity.type
_entity.pdbx_description
1 polymer ?
#
loop_
_entity_poly.entity_id
_entity_poly.type
_entity_poly.pdbx_seq_one_letter_code
_entity_poly.pdbx_strand_id
1 'polypeptide(L)'
;DGLKNREGKPLRYDRIYYIGENDLYVPKDANGKYKSYETPDEAFADTTEVMRKLIPTHVVFNGRVGALTGKNAMTAKVGETVMIVHSQANRDTRPHLIGGHGDYVWETGKFTNPPEKDLERNGSSAVGRRGLRSIRSGSRAS
;
A
#
# COMPACT_ATOMS: atom_id res chain seq x y z
N ASP A 1 10.10 10.28 -22.77
CA ASP A 1 10.51 10.97 -21.53
C ASP A 1 10.20 10.13 -20.30
N GLY A 2 11.18 9.92 -19.42
CA GLY A 2 11.04 9.14 -18.18
C GLY A 2 10.76 10.00 -16.94
N LEU A 3 10.79 9.38 -15.75
CA LEU A 3 10.58 10.08 -14.47
C LEU A 3 11.68 11.14 -14.26
N LYS A 4 11.29 12.33 -13.82
CA LYS A 4 12.19 13.45 -13.54
C LYS A 4 12.00 13.92 -12.10
N ASN A 5 13.08 14.38 -11.48
CA ASN A 5 13.01 15.03 -10.17
C ASN A 5 12.52 16.49 -10.31
N ARG A 6 12.47 17.22 -9.19
CA ARG A 6 12.06 18.62 -9.14
C ARG A 6 12.93 19.55 -9.99
N GLU A 7 14.21 19.24 -10.14
CA GLU A 7 15.15 20.01 -10.95
C GLU A 7 15.16 19.56 -12.43
N GLY A 8 14.21 18.70 -12.85
CA GLY A 8 14.09 18.19 -14.21
C GLY A 8 15.11 17.10 -14.56
N LYS A 9 15.94 16.65 -13.62
CA LYS A 9 16.94 15.60 -13.83
C LYS A 9 16.27 14.22 -13.88
N PRO A 10 16.70 13.32 -14.77
CA PRO A 10 16.16 11.97 -14.84
C PRO A 10 16.32 11.22 -13.51
N LEU A 11 15.26 10.58 -13.05
CA LEU A 11 15.28 9.61 -11.95
C LEU A 11 15.19 8.20 -12.52
N ARG A 12 16.08 7.33 -12.03
CA ARG A 12 16.09 5.92 -12.36
C ARG A 12 15.87 5.10 -11.11
N TYR A 13 15.20 3.98 -11.29
CA TYR A 13 15.03 2.94 -10.28
C TYR A 13 15.53 1.63 -10.87
N ASP A 14 16.09 0.79 -10.02
CA ASP A 14 16.58 -0.54 -10.37
C ASP A 14 15.45 -1.58 -10.27
N ARG A 15 14.45 -1.28 -9.42
CA ARG A 15 13.30 -2.14 -9.18
C ARG A 15 12.03 -1.34 -8.93
N ILE A 16 10.91 -1.93 -9.32
CA ILE A 16 9.57 -1.44 -9.01
C ILE A 16 8.75 -2.49 -8.27
N TYR A 17 8.01 -2.07 -7.25
CA TYR A 17 6.95 -2.85 -6.61
C TYR A 17 5.62 -2.11 -6.73
N TYR A 18 4.56 -2.87 -6.97
CA TYR A 18 3.18 -2.39 -6.90
C TYR A 18 2.49 -3.01 -5.69
N ILE A 19 1.94 -2.16 -4.83
CA ILE A 19 1.26 -2.52 -3.59
C ILE A 19 -0.18 -2.03 -3.69
N GLY A 20 -1.11 -2.98 -3.76
CA GLY A 20 -2.54 -2.70 -3.67
C GLY A 20 -3.01 -2.86 -2.23
N GLU A 21 -3.46 -1.77 -1.61
CA GLU A 21 -4.11 -1.81 -0.30
C GLU A 21 -5.63 -1.89 -0.48
N ASN A 22 -6.25 -2.82 0.25
CA ASN A 22 -7.69 -3.08 0.18
C ASN A 22 -8.29 -3.02 1.58
N ASP A 23 -9.33 -2.22 1.76
CA ASP A 23 -10.22 -2.23 2.91
C ASP A 23 -11.39 -3.18 2.65
N LEU A 24 -11.51 -4.23 3.47
CA LEU A 24 -12.50 -5.30 3.31
C LEU A 24 -13.56 -5.20 4.41
N TYR A 25 -14.82 -5.45 4.04
CA TYR A 25 -16.00 -5.35 4.90
C TYR A 25 -16.66 -6.71 5.06
N VAL A 26 -15.99 -7.65 5.73
CA VAL A 26 -16.48 -9.03 5.89
C VAL A 26 -17.50 -9.13 7.02
N PRO A 27 -18.77 -9.54 6.76
CA PRO A 27 -19.80 -9.66 7.78
C PRO A 27 -19.50 -10.73 8.84
N LYS A 28 -20.04 -10.52 10.05
CA LYS A 28 -19.98 -11.47 11.17
C LYS A 28 -21.37 -12.00 11.52
N ASP A 29 -21.45 -13.23 12.00
CA ASP A 29 -22.67 -13.82 12.56
C ASP A 29 -22.95 -13.32 13.99
N ALA A 30 -24.06 -13.79 14.58
CA ALA A 30 -24.47 -13.43 15.95
C ALA A 30 -23.44 -13.82 17.03
N ASN A 31 -22.55 -14.77 16.73
CA ASN A 31 -21.48 -15.23 17.63
C ASN A 31 -20.15 -14.50 17.37
N GLY A 32 -20.12 -13.54 16.43
CA GLY A 32 -18.94 -12.77 16.07
C GLY A 32 -17.98 -13.46 15.10
N LYS A 33 -18.36 -14.61 14.52
CA LYS A 33 -17.54 -15.32 13.52
C LYS A 33 -17.79 -14.74 12.13
N TYR A 34 -16.75 -14.61 11.31
CA TYR A 34 -16.91 -14.17 9.92
C TYR A 34 -17.77 -15.15 9.12
N LYS A 35 -18.73 -14.61 8.36
CA LYS A 35 -19.65 -15.39 7.52
C LYS A 35 -18.95 -15.85 6.24
N SER A 36 -19.39 -16.98 5.71
CA SER A 36 -19.04 -17.48 4.39
C SER A 36 -20.32 -17.62 3.59
N TYR A 37 -20.24 -17.37 2.29
CA TYR A 37 -21.37 -17.36 1.37
C TYR A 37 -21.01 -18.23 0.18
N GLU A 38 -21.98 -18.92 -0.40
CA GLU A 38 -21.75 -19.77 -1.57
C GLU A 38 -21.68 -18.93 -2.85
N THR A 39 -22.37 -17.80 -2.86
CA THR A 39 -22.41 -16.88 -4.00
C THR A 39 -22.16 -15.43 -3.59
N PRO A 40 -21.66 -14.57 -4.52
CA PRO A 40 -21.50 -13.14 -4.25
C PRO A 40 -22.82 -12.42 -3.93
N ASP A 41 -23.93 -12.84 -4.54
CA ASP A 41 -25.24 -12.21 -4.38
C ASP A 41 -25.78 -12.36 -2.95
N GLU A 42 -25.56 -13.53 -2.34
CA GLU A 42 -25.91 -13.79 -0.93
C GLU A 42 -25.15 -12.87 0.04
N ALA A 43 -23.91 -12.50 -0.30
CA ALA A 43 -23.08 -11.64 0.53
C ALA A 43 -23.44 -10.15 0.40
N PHE A 44 -24.16 -9.75 -0.64
CA PHE A 44 -24.29 -8.35 -1.04
C PHE A 44 -24.95 -7.48 0.04
N ALA A 45 -26.10 -7.92 0.56
CA ALA A 45 -26.86 -7.16 1.57
C ALA A 45 -26.04 -6.97 2.85
N ASP A 46 -25.53 -8.07 3.41
CA ASP A 46 -24.76 -8.05 4.65
C ASP A 46 -23.45 -7.25 4.51
N THR A 47 -22.75 -7.40 3.38
CA THR A 47 -21.53 -6.64 3.10
C THR A 47 -21.83 -5.14 3.00
N THR A 48 -22.92 -4.77 2.34
CA THR A 48 -23.36 -3.37 2.22
C THR A 48 -23.66 -2.76 3.59
N GLU A 49 -24.28 -3.50 4.50
CA GLU A 49 -24.52 -3.04 5.87
C GLU A 49 -23.22 -2.79 6.65
N VAL A 50 -22.20 -3.64 6.47
CA VAL A 50 -20.88 -3.44 7.10
C VAL A 50 -20.16 -2.25 6.46
N MET A 51 -20.20 -2.11 5.13
CA MET A 51 -19.61 -0.96 4.40
C MET A 51 -20.16 0.38 4.87
N ARG A 52 -21.48 0.48 5.12
CA ARG A 52 -22.12 1.70 5.61
C ARG A 52 -21.59 2.19 6.96
N LYS A 53 -20.92 1.33 7.73
CA LYS A 53 -20.31 1.70 9.01
C LYS A 53 -18.96 2.41 8.84
N LEU A 54 -18.36 2.35 7.64
CA LEU A 54 -17.04 2.93 7.32
C LEU A 54 -15.88 2.39 8.17
N ILE A 55 -16.11 1.26 8.86
CA ILE A 55 -15.12 0.57 9.68
C ILE A 55 -14.80 -0.76 8.98
N PRO A 56 -13.66 -0.85 8.26
CA PRO A 56 -13.28 -2.09 7.61
C PRO A 56 -12.92 -3.15 8.64
N THR A 57 -13.25 -4.41 8.36
CA THR A 57 -12.86 -5.54 9.22
C THR A 57 -11.43 -5.98 8.96
N HIS A 58 -10.91 -5.72 7.75
CA HIS A 58 -9.52 -5.95 7.42
C HIS A 58 -9.00 -4.85 6.51
N VAL A 59 -7.73 -4.48 6.67
CA VAL A 59 -6.98 -3.67 5.72
C VAL A 59 -5.76 -4.47 5.33
N VAL A 60 -5.63 -4.86 4.06
CA VAL A 60 -4.62 -5.81 3.61
C VAL A 60 -3.86 -5.32 2.38
N PHE A 61 -2.57 -5.62 2.32
CA PHE A 61 -1.79 -5.50 1.10
C PHE A 61 -1.95 -6.76 0.25
N ASN A 62 -2.10 -6.59 -1.05
CA ASN A 62 -2.15 -7.64 -2.08
C ASN A 62 -3.12 -8.79 -1.71
N GLY A 63 -4.29 -8.43 -1.17
CA GLY A 63 -5.45 -9.32 -1.02
C GLY A 63 -5.52 -10.17 0.24
N ARG A 64 -4.46 -10.25 1.08
CA ARG A 64 -4.53 -11.01 2.34
C ARG A 64 -3.53 -10.55 3.40
N VAL A 65 -3.82 -10.86 4.66
CA VAL A 65 -2.89 -10.66 5.79
C VAL A 65 -1.59 -11.42 5.51
N GLY A 66 -0.46 -10.72 5.60
CA GLY A 66 0.86 -11.32 5.36
C GLY A 66 1.20 -11.61 3.90
N ALA A 67 0.47 -11.07 2.92
CA ALA A 67 0.76 -11.33 1.50
C ALA A 67 2.22 -10.98 1.10
N LEU A 68 2.76 -9.89 1.68
CA LEU A 68 4.10 -9.37 1.40
C LEU A 68 5.11 -9.66 2.53
N THR A 69 4.95 -10.80 3.23
CA THR A 69 5.84 -11.20 4.34
C THR A 69 6.45 -12.59 4.12
N GLY A 70 7.40 -12.96 4.98
CA GLY A 70 8.07 -14.26 4.94
C GLY A 70 8.76 -14.50 3.60
N LYS A 71 8.42 -15.61 2.93
CA LYS A 71 8.98 -15.96 1.62
C LYS A 71 8.59 -14.97 0.50
N ASN A 72 7.52 -14.22 0.69
CA ASN A 72 7.02 -13.22 -0.25
C ASN A 72 7.44 -11.79 0.12
N ALA A 73 8.35 -11.63 1.08
CA ALA A 73 8.82 -10.32 1.49
C ALA A 73 9.51 -9.61 0.31
N MET A 74 9.19 -8.32 0.13
CA MET A 74 9.89 -7.48 -0.83
C MET A 74 11.38 -7.39 -0.48
N THR A 75 12.24 -7.63 -1.46
CA THR A 75 13.70 -7.61 -1.32
C THR A 75 14.30 -6.42 -2.06
N ALA A 76 15.42 -5.93 -1.55
CA ALA A 76 16.28 -4.93 -2.19
C ALA A 76 17.71 -5.09 -1.65
N LYS A 77 18.70 -4.68 -2.43
CA LYS A 77 20.11 -4.61 -2.02
C LYS A 77 20.46 -3.20 -1.56
N VAL A 78 21.49 -3.07 -0.73
CA VAL A 78 22.02 -1.75 -0.35
C VAL A 78 22.51 -1.04 -1.62
N GLY A 79 22.13 0.23 -1.79
CA GLY A 79 22.42 1.02 -2.98
C GLY A 79 21.42 0.84 -4.13
N GLU A 80 20.51 -0.14 -4.05
CA GLU A 80 19.41 -0.30 -5.00
C GLU A 80 18.37 0.81 -4.79
N THR A 81 17.95 1.44 -5.89
CA THR A 81 16.86 2.42 -5.91
C THR A 81 15.58 1.69 -6.24
N VAL A 82 14.59 1.76 -5.34
CA VAL A 82 13.32 1.06 -5.48
C VAL A 82 12.20 2.06 -5.63
N MET A 83 11.39 1.88 -6.67
CA MET A 83 10.12 2.56 -6.86
C MET A 83 9.00 1.71 -6.23
N ILE A 84 8.19 2.33 -5.38
CA ILE A 84 7.01 1.72 -4.77
C ILE A 84 5.80 2.51 -5.26
N VAL A 85 4.93 1.84 -6.00
CA VAL A 85 3.61 2.36 -6.37
C VAL A 85 2.61 1.80 -5.38
N HIS A 86 1.90 2.69 -4.70
CA HIS A 86 0.90 2.35 -3.70
C HIS A 86 -0.46 2.84 -4.16
N SER A 87 -1.44 1.94 -4.23
CA SER A 87 -2.82 2.31 -4.57
C SER A 87 -3.78 1.90 -3.47
N GLN A 88 -4.73 2.79 -3.21
CA GLN A 88 -5.90 2.56 -2.39
C GLN A 88 -7.04 3.29 -3.11
N ALA A 89 -8.11 2.58 -3.44
CA ALA A 89 -9.20 3.11 -4.27
C ALA A 89 -10.40 3.68 -3.51
N ASN A 90 -10.59 3.37 -2.23
CA ASN A 90 -11.81 3.61 -1.46
C ASN A 90 -11.63 4.37 -0.13
N ARG A 91 -10.42 4.41 0.44
CA ARG A 91 -10.12 4.97 1.76
C ARG A 91 -8.70 5.53 1.83
N ASP A 92 -8.55 6.63 2.55
CA ASP A 92 -7.23 7.21 2.80
C ASP A 92 -6.27 6.22 3.49
N THR A 93 -5.03 6.22 3.01
CA THR A 93 -3.92 5.44 3.54
C THR A 93 -2.70 6.33 3.78
N ARG A 94 -1.84 5.90 4.71
CA ARG A 94 -0.59 6.58 5.04
C ARG A 94 0.57 5.58 5.01
N PRO A 95 1.04 5.19 3.81
CA PRO A 95 2.16 4.27 3.66
C PRO A 95 3.40 4.80 4.39
N HIS A 96 4.17 3.92 5.03
CA HIS A 96 5.38 4.29 5.77
C HIS A 96 6.45 3.22 5.59
N LEU A 97 7.71 3.64 5.48
CA LEU A 97 8.87 2.76 5.35
C LEU A 97 9.63 2.69 6.67
N ILE A 98 9.34 1.69 7.51
CA ILE A 98 10.03 1.54 8.80
C ILE A 98 11.54 1.42 8.57
N GLY A 99 12.31 2.34 9.16
CA GLY A 99 13.77 2.39 9.07
C GLY A 99 14.32 2.97 7.76
N GLY A 100 13.51 3.70 6.99
CA GLY A 100 13.93 4.42 5.79
C GLY A 100 13.02 5.61 5.48
N HIS A 101 13.18 6.21 4.31
CA HIS A 101 12.40 7.37 3.86
C HIS A 101 12.03 7.22 2.38
N GLY A 102 11.06 8.03 1.93
CA GLY A 102 10.84 8.27 0.51
C GLY A 102 11.71 9.44 0.05
N ASP A 103 12.83 9.16 -0.62
CA ASP A 103 13.72 10.21 -1.14
C ASP A 103 13.00 11.15 -2.10
N TYR A 104 12.08 10.60 -2.90
CA TYR A 104 11.18 11.34 -3.80
C TYR A 104 9.77 10.77 -3.72
N VAL A 105 8.79 11.59 -3.35
CA VAL A 105 7.40 11.15 -3.16
C VAL A 105 6.45 11.99 -4.01
N TRP A 106 5.59 11.30 -4.77
CA TRP A 106 4.43 11.88 -5.43
C TRP A 106 3.17 11.38 -4.71
N GLU A 107 2.73 12.09 -3.67
CA GLU A 107 1.55 11.68 -2.90
C GLU A 107 0.29 11.56 -3.77
N THR A 108 0.12 12.49 -4.71
CA THR A 108 -1.04 12.54 -5.63
C THR A 108 -0.88 11.70 -6.90
N GLY A 109 0.29 11.07 -7.10
CA GLY A 109 0.52 10.11 -8.19
C GLY A 109 0.57 10.75 -9.58
N LYS A 110 0.89 12.05 -9.67
CA LYS A 110 1.02 12.80 -10.92
C LYS A 110 2.47 13.23 -11.11
N PHE A 111 3.18 12.57 -12.03
CA PHE A 111 4.61 12.81 -12.27
C PHE A 111 4.93 14.16 -12.94
N THR A 112 3.91 14.86 -13.43
CA THR A 112 4.05 16.25 -13.92
C THR A 112 4.25 17.24 -12.77
N ASN A 113 3.82 16.88 -11.56
CA ASN A 113 4.03 17.69 -10.37
C ASN A 113 5.42 17.38 -9.78
N PRO A 114 6.10 18.38 -9.18
CA PRO A 114 7.36 18.12 -8.51
C PRO A 114 7.17 17.18 -7.31
N PRO A 115 8.07 16.20 -7.10
CA PRO A 115 8.02 15.35 -5.91
C PRO A 115 8.37 16.13 -4.65
N GLU A 116 7.83 15.66 -3.53
CA GLU A 116 8.31 15.96 -2.18
C GLU A 116 9.56 15.11 -1.86
N LYS A 117 10.40 15.59 -0.94
CA LYS A 117 11.65 14.91 -0.56
C LYS A 117 11.65 14.58 0.93
N ASP A 118 12.39 13.53 1.30
CA ASP A 118 12.70 13.14 2.68
C ASP A 118 11.49 12.89 3.57
N LEU A 119 10.36 12.50 2.97
CA LEU A 119 9.17 12.17 3.75
C LEU A 119 9.34 10.82 4.45
N GLU A 120 9.02 10.79 5.74
CA GLU A 120 8.80 9.54 6.46
C GLU A 120 7.56 8.79 5.92
N ARG A 121 6.60 9.53 5.36
CA ARG A 121 5.39 9.00 4.73
C ARG A 121 5.59 8.79 3.23
N ASN A 122 5.25 7.60 2.75
CA ASN A 122 5.21 7.29 1.33
C ASN A 122 3.84 7.67 0.75
N GLY A 123 3.86 8.30 -0.41
CA GLY A 123 2.69 8.70 -1.19
C GLY A 123 2.13 7.59 -2.07
N SER A 124 1.22 7.91 -3.01
CA SER A 124 0.77 6.94 -4.03
C SER A 124 1.91 6.45 -4.95
N SER A 125 3.00 7.21 -5.06
CA SER A 125 4.25 6.74 -5.63
C SER A 125 5.44 7.31 -4.87
N ALA A 126 6.42 6.48 -4.55
CA ALA A 126 7.65 6.89 -3.90
C ALA A 126 8.85 6.20 -4.56
N VAL A 127 9.97 6.92 -4.70
CA VAL A 127 11.28 6.39 -5.09
C VAL A 127 12.22 6.64 -3.93
N GLY A 128 12.89 5.59 -3.46
CA GLY A 128 13.85 5.69 -2.37
C GLY A 128 15.04 4.75 -2.53
N ARG A 129 16.19 5.13 -1.98
CA ARG A 129 17.39 4.30 -1.84
C ARG A 129 17.40 3.69 -0.45
N ARG A 130 17.67 2.38 -0.38
CA ARG A 130 17.72 1.68 0.92
C ARG A 130 19.13 1.40 1.39
N GLY A 131 19.29 1.58 2.71
CA GLY A 131 20.40 1.08 3.52
C GLY A 131 20.11 -0.17 4.36
N LEU A 132 18.89 -0.75 4.39
CA LEU A 132 18.55 -1.90 5.27
C LEU A 132 17.53 -2.92 4.70
N ARG A 133 17.67 -4.18 5.17
CA ARG A 133 17.29 -5.48 4.55
C ARG A 133 15.80 -5.92 4.55
N SER A 134 14.81 -5.10 4.90
CA SER A 134 13.40 -5.56 4.87
C SER A 134 12.37 -4.43 4.82
N ILE A 135 11.44 -4.46 3.86
CA ILE A 135 10.26 -3.60 3.84
C ILE A 135 9.18 -4.23 4.73
N ARG A 136 8.94 -3.67 5.91
CA ARG A 136 7.75 -3.96 6.71
C ARG A 136 6.76 -2.84 6.49
N SER A 137 5.82 -3.03 5.56
CA SER A 137 4.60 -2.23 5.52
C SER A 137 3.60 -2.93 6.43
N GLY A 138 3.38 -2.39 7.63
CA GLY A 138 2.33 -2.87 8.52
C GLY A 138 1.03 -2.17 8.18
N SER A 139 0.01 -2.90 7.72
CA SER A 139 -1.37 -2.44 7.91
C SER A 139 -1.75 -2.78 9.35
N ARG A 140 -2.22 -1.78 10.11
CA ARG A 140 -2.87 -2.05 11.40
C ARG A 140 -4.23 -2.64 11.09
N ALA A 141 -4.39 -3.94 11.30
CA ALA A 141 -5.70 -4.53 11.56
C ALA A 141 -5.90 -4.50 13.08
N SER A 142 -6.94 -3.81 13.54
CA SER A 142 -7.50 -3.98 14.88
C SER A 142 -8.53 -5.09 14.87
#